data_AF-Q1AZW1-F1
#
_entry.id   AF-Q1AZW1-F1
#
_cell.length_a   1.000
_cell.length_b   1.000
_cell.length_c   1.000
_cell.angle_alpha   90.00
_cell.angle_beta   90.00
_cell.angle_gamma   90.00
#
_symmetry.space_group_name_H-M   'P 1'
#
loop_
_entity.id
_entity.type
_entity.pdbx_description
1 polymer ?
#
loop_
_entity_poly.entity_id
_entity_poly.type
_entity_poly.pdbx_seq_one_letter_code
_entity_poly.pdbx_strand_id
1 'polypeptide(L)'
;MDPREERIGLYGAAAILDVGAEEVVRLAERGELRSERDEGGVYSFSLADVLELARERSAREAEEEIFEGEVIGEEERSSRLPAVPFERYERLLQQGQDFKTRLEERTRQMEEIRQERDAARLEIDRLWEEIERLRLSEFQRELQEKTISTLEEEKKRLEEERERLIEERMKLLEEKSQLAEERTRLEAEIKVLKNRSFWSRLFGG
;
A
#
# COMPACT_ATOMS: atom_id res chain seq x y z
N MET A 1 -10.59 -14.68 21.96
CA MET A 1 -10.01 -15.74 21.11
C MET A 1 -9.14 -16.59 22.02
N ASP A 2 -9.32 -17.90 22.00
CA ASP A 2 -8.44 -18.82 22.73
C ASP A 2 -7.10 -18.89 21.99
N PRO A 3 -5.96 -18.53 22.61
CA PRO A 3 -4.65 -18.58 21.95
C PRO A 3 -4.24 -19.99 21.49
N ARG A 4 -4.98 -21.03 21.91
CA ARG A 4 -4.82 -22.41 21.44
C ARG A 4 -5.29 -22.64 20.01
N GLU A 5 -6.18 -21.79 19.49
CA GLU A 5 -6.70 -21.90 18.11
C GLU A 5 -5.96 -21.01 17.12
N GLU A 6 -5.11 -20.10 17.60
CA GLU A 6 -4.36 -19.19 16.74
C GLU A 6 -3.15 -19.89 16.12
N ARG A 7 -3.10 -19.89 14.78
CA ARG A 7 -2.05 -20.55 14.00
C ARG A 7 -1.14 -19.53 13.36
N ILE A 8 0.16 -19.78 13.40
CA ILE A 8 1.18 -18.93 12.80
C ILE A 8 1.98 -19.71 11.77
N GLY A 9 2.43 -19.00 10.73
CA GLY A 9 3.31 -19.56 9.71
C GLY A 9 4.75 -19.68 10.18
N LEU A 10 5.58 -20.35 9.39
CA LEU A 10 7.00 -20.59 9.65
C LEU A 10 7.80 -19.34 10.08
N TYR A 11 7.65 -18.24 9.35
CA TYR A 11 8.36 -17.00 9.66
C TYR A 11 7.85 -16.31 10.93
N GLY A 12 6.57 -16.49 11.27
CA GLY A 12 6.01 -16.00 12.53
C GLY A 12 6.58 -16.77 13.73
N ALA A 13 6.67 -18.10 13.61
CA ALA A 13 7.30 -18.94 14.64
C ALA A 13 8.80 -18.63 14.80
N ALA A 14 9.51 -18.38 13.70
CA ALA A 14 10.91 -17.99 13.70
C ALA A 14 11.15 -16.67 14.46
N ALA A 15 10.29 -15.68 14.24
CA ALA A 15 10.38 -14.39 14.93
C ALA A 15 10.12 -14.49 16.44
N ILE A 16 9.22 -15.37 16.88
CA ILE A 16 8.90 -15.54 18.31
C ILE A 16 9.99 -16.31 19.05
N LEU A 17 10.60 -17.31 18.38
CA LEU A 17 11.67 -18.13 18.97
C LEU A 17 13.07 -17.50 18.83
N ASP A 18 13.17 -16.32 18.22
CA ASP A 18 14.42 -15.63 17.87
C ASP A 18 15.44 -16.54 17.16
N VAL A 19 14.96 -17.36 16.22
CA VAL A 19 15.79 -18.29 15.42
C VAL A 19 15.47 -18.21 13.93
N GLY A 20 16.35 -18.74 13.09
CA GLY A 20 16.11 -18.85 11.65
C GLY A 20 15.00 -19.85 11.31
N ALA A 21 14.31 -19.63 10.18
CA ALA A 21 13.25 -20.52 9.69
C ALA A 21 13.72 -21.99 9.51
N GLU A 22 14.97 -22.21 9.12
CA GLU A 22 15.56 -23.55 9.01
C GLU A 22 15.69 -24.26 10.37
N GLU A 23 15.91 -23.52 11.45
CA GLU A 23 15.93 -24.07 12.81
C GLU A 23 14.52 -24.47 13.24
N VAL A 24 13.52 -23.65 12.93
CA VAL A 24 12.11 -23.98 13.21
C VAL A 24 11.66 -25.24 12.48
N VAL A 25 12.09 -25.42 11.22
CA VAL A 25 11.85 -26.66 10.46
C VAL A 25 12.51 -27.86 11.16
N ARG A 26 13.76 -27.73 11.61
CA ARG A 26 14.45 -28.81 12.33
C ARG A 26 13.76 -29.17 13.65
N LEU A 27 13.25 -28.18 14.39
CA LEU A 27 12.47 -28.41 15.61
C LEU A 27 11.16 -29.15 15.32
N ALA A 28 10.51 -28.83 14.21
CA ALA A 28 9.33 -29.52 13.74
C ALA A 28 9.63 -30.98 13.36
N GLU A 29 10.73 -31.22 12.64
CA GLU A 29 11.17 -32.56 12.22
C GLU A 29 11.61 -33.44 13.39
N ARG A 30 12.18 -32.85 14.44
CA ARG A 30 12.51 -33.55 15.70
C ARG A 30 11.29 -33.83 16.57
N GLY A 31 10.13 -33.29 16.23
CA GLY A 31 8.90 -33.42 17.02
C GLY A 31 8.88 -32.57 18.29
N GLU A 32 9.85 -31.65 18.45
CA GLU A 32 9.92 -30.71 19.57
C GLU A 32 8.90 -29.59 19.42
N LEU A 33 8.50 -29.28 18.18
CA LEU A 33 7.44 -28.32 17.88
C LEU A 33 6.37 -28.97 17.01
N ARG A 34 5.11 -28.94 17.47
CA ARG A 34 4.00 -29.50 16.69
C ARG A 34 3.75 -28.65 15.45
N SER A 35 3.81 -29.30 14.30
CA SER A 35 3.58 -28.66 13.01
C SER A 35 2.53 -29.40 12.21
N GLU A 36 1.78 -28.64 11.42
CA GLU A 36 0.89 -29.17 10.39
C GLU A 36 1.33 -28.60 9.05
N ARG A 37 1.47 -29.49 8.07
CA ARG A 37 1.77 -29.11 6.69
C ARG A 37 0.46 -29.06 5.92
N ASP A 38 0.21 -27.94 5.25
CA ASP A 38 -0.89 -27.85 4.31
C ASP A 38 -0.62 -28.64 3.03
N GLU A 39 -1.60 -28.72 2.13
CA GLU A 39 -1.49 -29.40 0.83
C GLU A 39 -0.38 -28.80 -0.07
N GLY A 40 0.08 -27.58 0.23
CA GLY A 40 1.18 -26.89 -0.43
C GLY A 40 2.56 -27.11 0.22
N GLY A 41 2.64 -27.89 1.30
CA GLY A 41 3.89 -28.15 2.03
C GLY A 41 4.34 -26.99 2.92
N VAL A 42 3.48 -26.00 3.17
CA VAL A 42 3.76 -24.87 4.05
C VAL A 42 3.52 -25.26 5.50
N TYR A 43 4.49 -24.95 6.36
CA TYR A 43 4.39 -25.24 7.78
C TYR A 43 3.52 -24.22 8.52
N SER A 44 2.59 -24.74 9.32
CA SER A 44 1.80 -23.99 10.28
C SER A 44 1.98 -24.54 11.69
N PHE A 45 2.03 -23.65 12.68
CA PHE A 45 2.31 -23.95 14.08
C PHE A 45 1.23 -23.35 14.97
N SER A 46 0.92 -24.00 16.10
CA SER A 46 0.07 -23.38 17.12
C SER A 46 0.87 -22.28 17.83
N LEU A 47 0.28 -21.10 17.99
CA LEU A 47 0.91 -20.00 18.72
C LEU A 47 1.21 -20.37 20.18
N ALA A 48 0.32 -21.12 20.82
CA ALA A 48 0.49 -21.55 22.20
C ALA A 48 1.73 -22.44 22.37
N ASP A 49 1.91 -23.43 21.50
CA ASP A 49 3.06 -24.35 21.54
C ASP A 49 4.39 -23.60 21.28
N VAL A 50 4.38 -22.62 20.37
CA VAL A 50 5.56 -21.81 20.06
C VAL A 50 5.95 -20.90 21.24
N LEU A 51 4.97 -20.29 21.91
CA LEU A 51 5.21 -19.45 23.09
C LEU A 51 5.67 -20.26 24.30
N GLU A 52 5.16 -21.49 24.47
CA GLU A 52 5.62 -22.40 25.52
C GLU A 52 7.10 -22.77 25.32
N LEU A 53 7.47 -23.15 24.08
CA LEU A 53 8.86 -23.47 23.74
C LEU A 53 9.80 -22.27 23.92
N ALA A 54 9.36 -21.06 23.56
CA ALA A 54 10.14 -19.84 23.77
C ALA A 54 10.43 -19.59 25.27
N ARG A 55 9.44 -19.83 26.14
CA ARG A 55 9.61 -19.69 27.59
C ARG A 55 10.55 -20.75 28.16
N GLU A 56 10.44 -21.99 27.71
CA GLU A 56 11.35 -23.06 28.13
C GLU A 56 12.81 -22.76 27.75
N ARG A 57 13.03 -22.23 26.55
CA ARG A 57 14.37 -21.84 26.10
C ARG A 57 14.94 -20.69 26.91
N SER A 58 14.14 -19.65 27.13
CA SER A 58 14.54 -18.52 27.98
C SER A 58 14.85 -18.96 29.41
N ALA A 59 14.12 -19.94 29.95
CA ALA A 59 14.40 -20.51 31.27
C ALA A 59 15.70 -21.33 31.30
N ARG A 60 15.99 -22.12 30.25
CA ARG A 60 17.26 -22.88 30.15
C ARG A 60 18.47 -21.96 29.98
N GLU A 61 18.35 -20.93 29.14
CA GLU A 61 19.39 -19.91 28.98
C GLU A 61 19.67 -19.18 30.30
N ALA A 62 18.62 -18.87 31.07
CA ALA A 62 18.77 -18.28 32.39
C ALA A 62 19.38 -19.23 33.43
N GLU A 63 19.18 -20.55 33.32
CA GLU A 63 19.86 -21.55 34.18
C GLU A 63 21.34 -21.73 33.80
N GLU A 64 21.69 -21.65 32.51
CA GLU A 64 23.08 -21.71 32.04
C GLU A 64 23.88 -20.44 32.41
N GLU A 65 23.24 -19.29 32.56
CA GLU A 65 23.88 -18.04 32.99
C GLU A 65 24.20 -17.94 34.50
N ILE A 66 23.73 -18.88 35.34
CA ILE A 66 23.85 -18.76 36.83
C ILE A 66 25.13 -19.39 37.41
N PHE A 67 25.96 -20.11 36.64
CA PHE A 67 27.17 -20.75 37.20
C PHE A 67 28.45 -20.60 36.36
N GLU A 68 29.05 -19.41 36.42
CA GLU A 68 30.51 -19.24 36.34
C GLU A 68 31.02 -18.32 37.47
N GLY A 69 30.52 -18.53 38.70
CA GLY A 69 31.24 -18.11 39.90
C GLY A 69 32.20 -19.22 40.28
N GLU A 70 33.43 -19.21 39.75
CA GLU A 70 34.51 -20.08 40.24
C GLU A 70 34.80 -19.73 41.71
N VAL A 71 34.14 -20.43 42.63
CA VAL A 71 34.48 -20.43 44.05
C VAL A 71 35.78 -21.21 44.17
N ILE A 72 36.90 -20.48 44.14
CA ILE A 72 38.21 -21.03 44.50
C ILE A 72 38.10 -21.51 45.94
N GLY A 73 37.99 -22.83 46.12
CA GLY A 73 38.16 -23.48 47.40
C GLY A 73 39.56 -23.20 47.94
N GLU A 74 39.62 -22.75 49.19
CA GLU A 74 40.84 -22.72 49.99
C GLU A 74 41.32 -24.16 50.23
N GLU A 75 42.09 -24.71 49.29
CA GLU A 75 43.06 -25.74 49.60
C GLU A 75 44.44 -25.08 49.67
N GLU A 76 45.09 -25.18 50.83
CA GLU A 76 46.50 -24.87 51.07
C GLU A 76 47.40 -25.80 50.23
N ARG A 77 47.39 -25.62 48.90
CA ARG A 77 48.44 -26.10 48.02
C ARG A 77 49.28 -24.90 47.66
N SER A 78 50.55 -24.95 48.02
CA SER A 78 51.59 -23.97 47.67
C SER A 78 51.36 -23.36 46.27
N SER A 79 50.71 -22.20 46.24
CA SER A 79 50.34 -21.47 45.03
C SER A 79 51.54 -20.69 44.51
N ARG A 80 52.64 -21.38 44.23
CA ARG A 80 53.64 -20.84 43.31
C ARG A 80 53.13 -21.13 41.91
N LEU A 81 52.25 -20.24 41.43
CA LEU A 81 52.05 -20.08 40.00
C LEU A 81 53.44 -20.10 39.35
N PRO A 82 53.68 -20.93 38.31
CA PRO A 82 54.97 -20.93 37.63
C PRO A 82 55.25 -19.49 37.25
N ALA A 83 56.42 -18.97 37.61
CA ALA A 83 56.82 -17.61 37.28
C ALA A 83 56.86 -17.50 35.76
N VAL A 84 55.73 -17.10 35.19
CA VAL A 84 55.61 -16.84 33.76
C VAL A 84 56.58 -15.69 33.48
N PRO A 85 57.51 -15.85 32.52
CA PRO A 85 58.46 -14.79 32.21
C PRO A 85 57.73 -13.47 32.01
N PHE A 86 58.27 -12.38 32.56
CA PHE A 86 57.66 -11.05 32.51
C PHE A 86 57.26 -10.65 31.07
N GLU A 87 58.10 -11.05 30.10
CA GLU A 87 57.90 -10.89 28.65
C GLU A 87 56.63 -11.56 28.11
N ARG A 88 56.11 -12.61 28.77
CA ARG A 88 54.87 -13.30 28.41
C ARG A 88 53.65 -12.59 29.00
N TYR A 89 53.78 -11.98 30.19
CA TYR A 89 52.72 -11.12 30.73
C TYR A 89 52.57 -9.82 29.93
N GLU A 90 53.68 -9.18 29.56
CA GLU A 90 53.64 -7.98 28.71
C GLU A 90 52.98 -8.26 27.35
N ARG A 91 53.32 -9.39 26.71
CA ARG A 91 52.69 -9.80 25.45
C ARG A 91 51.20 -10.07 25.59
N LEU A 92 50.79 -10.73 26.68
CA LEU A 92 49.37 -11.00 26.93
C LEU A 92 48.58 -9.71 27.20
N LEU A 93 49.19 -8.77 27.94
CA LEU A 93 48.60 -7.46 28.20
C LEU A 93 48.46 -6.65 26.90
N GLN A 94 49.49 -6.63 26.06
CA GLN A 94 49.46 -5.98 24.75
C GLN A 94 48.38 -6.60 23.86
N GLN A 95 48.31 -7.93 23.79
CA GLN A 95 47.26 -8.62 23.06
C GLN A 95 45.87 -8.27 23.59
N GLY A 96 45.69 -8.23 24.91
CA GLY A 96 44.43 -7.82 25.54
C GLY A 96 44.02 -6.39 25.19
N GLN A 97 44.98 -5.46 25.16
CA GLN A 97 44.76 -4.08 24.70
C GLN A 97 44.38 -4.03 23.22
N ASP A 98 45.11 -4.74 22.36
CA ASP A 98 44.82 -4.80 20.92
C ASP A 98 43.46 -5.45 20.62
N PHE A 99 43.04 -6.43 21.43
CA PHE A 99 41.70 -7.02 21.35
C PHE A 99 40.62 -6.02 21.80
N LYS A 100 40.86 -5.29 22.88
CA LYS A 100 39.94 -4.26 23.37
C LYS A 100 39.73 -3.16 22.32
N THR A 101 40.79 -2.63 21.73
CA THR A 101 40.69 -1.60 20.68
C THR A 101 39.89 -2.10 19.48
N ARG A 102 40.15 -3.34 19.02
CA ARG A 102 39.39 -3.95 17.91
C ARG A 102 37.92 -4.17 18.26
N LEU A 103 37.59 -4.51 19.51
CA LEU A 103 36.21 -4.63 19.97
C LEU A 103 35.50 -3.28 19.99
N GLU A 104 36.17 -2.23 20.48
CA GLU A 104 35.63 -0.86 20.49
C GLU A 104 35.38 -0.36 19.06
N GLU A 105 36.33 -0.56 18.14
CA GLU A 105 36.17 -0.23 16.71
C GLU A 105 35.01 -0.99 16.07
N ARG A 106 34.91 -2.30 16.32
CA ARG A 106 33.81 -3.12 15.79
C ARG A 106 32.46 -2.69 16.36
N THR A 107 32.41 -2.30 17.63
CA THR A 107 31.19 -1.79 18.28
C THR A 107 30.75 -0.49 17.63
N ARG A 108 31.69 0.43 17.40
CA ARG A 108 31.44 1.68 16.69
C ARG A 108 30.93 1.46 15.26
N GLN A 109 31.54 0.54 14.52
CA GLN A 109 31.07 0.17 13.18
C GLN A 109 29.65 -0.39 13.20
N MET A 110 29.32 -1.24 14.19
CA MET A 110 27.95 -1.76 14.33
C MET A 110 26.95 -0.65 14.65
N GLU A 111 27.32 0.36 15.43
CA GLU A 111 26.49 1.52 15.73
C GLU A 111 26.26 2.40 14.50
N GLU A 112 27.31 2.66 13.73
CA GLU A 112 27.22 3.41 12.45
C GLU A 112 26.28 2.69 11.48
N ILE A 113 26.42 1.37 11.30
CA ILE A 113 25.53 0.57 10.45
C ILE A 113 24.07 0.63 10.96
N ARG A 114 23.85 0.59 12.28
CA ARG A 114 22.49 0.70 12.84
C ARG A 114 21.88 2.07 12.55
N GLN A 115 22.64 3.14 12.71
CA GLN A 115 22.18 4.50 12.41
C GLN A 115 21.85 4.67 10.92
N GLU A 116 22.70 4.17 10.03
CA GLU A 116 22.45 4.19 8.59
C GLU A 116 21.19 3.39 8.23
N ARG A 117 21.02 2.21 8.81
CA ARG A 117 19.83 1.38 8.62
C ARG A 117 18.57 2.09 9.11
N ASP A 118 18.63 2.72 10.28
CA ASP A 118 17.46 3.39 10.86
C ASP A 118 17.11 4.67 10.07
N ALA A 119 18.11 5.40 9.58
CA ALA A 119 17.90 6.50 8.64
C ALA A 119 17.29 6.02 7.31
N ALA A 120 17.78 4.90 6.77
CA ALA A 120 17.22 4.31 5.55
C ALA A 120 15.76 3.85 5.75
N ARG A 121 15.42 3.33 6.94
CA ARG A 121 14.03 2.97 7.27
C ARG A 121 13.11 4.19 7.27
N LEU A 122 13.53 5.29 7.89
CA LEU A 122 12.75 6.54 7.88
C LEU A 122 12.56 7.09 6.47
N GLU A 123 13.58 7.00 5.61
CA GLU A 123 13.47 7.42 4.22
C GLU A 123 12.52 6.51 3.42
N ILE A 124 12.56 5.19 3.67
CA ILE A 124 11.61 4.25 3.08
C ILE A 124 10.17 4.62 3.47
N ASP A 125 9.91 4.89 4.75
CA ASP A 125 8.57 5.26 5.23
C ASP A 125 8.09 6.57 4.58
N ARG A 126 8.97 7.57 4.49
CA ARG A 126 8.69 8.84 3.82
C ARG A 126 8.37 8.66 2.33
N LEU A 127 9.16 7.84 1.63
CA LEU A 127 8.94 7.56 0.20
C LEU A 127 7.62 6.80 -0.01
N TRP A 128 7.25 5.92 0.92
CA TRP A 128 5.95 5.25 0.89
C TRP A 128 4.79 6.24 1.01
N GLU A 129 4.86 7.18 1.96
CA GLU A 129 3.85 8.23 2.10
C GLU A 129 3.77 9.10 0.84
N GLU A 130 4.90 9.43 0.22
CA GLU A 130 4.94 10.21 -1.01
C GLU A 130 4.32 9.45 -2.19
N ILE A 131 4.62 8.16 -2.34
CA ILE A 131 4.02 7.30 -3.36
C ILE A 131 2.50 7.22 -3.17
N GLU A 132 2.03 7.04 -1.95
CA GLU A 132 0.59 6.97 -1.67
C GLU A 132 -0.11 8.29 -2.00
N ARG A 133 0.49 9.41 -1.58
CA ARG A 133 -0.02 10.75 -1.91
C ARG A 133 -0.07 11.00 -3.41
N LEU A 134 0.98 10.65 -4.15
CA LEU A 134 1.03 10.79 -5.60
C LEU A 134 -0.06 9.95 -6.27
N ARG A 135 -0.20 8.68 -5.87
CA ARG A 135 -1.23 7.78 -6.39
C ARG A 135 -2.64 8.32 -6.18
N LEU A 136 -2.94 8.86 -4.99
CA LEU A 136 -4.24 9.49 -4.72
C LEU A 136 -4.46 10.72 -5.62
N SER A 137 -3.43 11.53 -5.83
CA SER A 137 -3.52 12.70 -6.70
C SER A 137 -3.73 12.33 -8.17
N GLU A 138 -3.11 11.25 -8.65
CA GLU A 138 -3.29 10.72 -10.01
C GLU A 138 -4.69 10.18 -10.21
N PHE A 139 -5.20 9.40 -9.25
CA PHE A 139 -6.57 8.90 -9.29
C PHE A 139 -7.60 10.04 -9.33
N GLN A 140 -7.40 11.10 -8.54
CA GLN A 140 -8.24 12.29 -8.58
C GLN A 140 -8.19 12.99 -9.94
N ARG A 141 -7.00 13.13 -10.53
CA ARG A 141 -6.85 13.72 -11.87
C ARG A 141 -7.55 12.89 -12.94
N GLU A 142 -7.44 11.57 -12.88
CA GLU A 142 -8.11 10.68 -13.84
C GLU A 142 -9.64 10.79 -13.74
N LEU A 143 -10.18 10.86 -12.52
CA LEU A 143 -11.61 11.12 -12.30
C LEU A 143 -12.03 12.48 -12.83
N GLN A 144 -11.23 13.52 -12.60
CA GLN A 144 -11.49 14.87 -13.11
C GLN A 144 -11.46 14.89 -14.65
N GLU A 145 -10.48 14.25 -15.28
CA GLU A 145 -10.35 14.19 -16.74
C GLU A 145 -11.52 13.45 -17.38
N LYS A 146 -11.94 12.30 -16.81
CA LYS A 146 -13.15 11.59 -17.27
C LYS A 146 -14.38 12.47 -17.14
N THR A 147 -14.53 13.17 -16.02
CA THR A 147 -15.68 14.06 -15.80
C THR A 147 -15.69 15.21 -16.81
N ILE A 148 -14.54 15.86 -17.02
CA ILE A 148 -14.39 16.94 -17.99
C ILE A 148 -14.72 16.44 -19.40
N SER A 149 -14.16 15.30 -19.81
CA SER A 149 -14.43 14.70 -21.12
C SER A 149 -15.92 14.41 -21.33
N THR A 150 -16.61 13.84 -20.33
CA THR A 150 -18.06 13.60 -20.43
C THR A 150 -18.85 14.90 -20.56
N LEU A 151 -18.49 15.94 -19.80
CA LEU A 151 -19.16 17.25 -19.87
C LEU A 151 -18.89 17.96 -21.19
N GLU A 152 -17.69 17.84 -21.75
CA GLU A 152 -17.34 18.40 -23.06
C GLU A 152 -18.13 17.71 -24.18
N GLU A 153 -18.28 16.39 -24.12
CA GLU A 153 -19.12 15.65 -25.06
C GLU A 153 -20.60 16.04 -24.96
N GLU A 154 -21.15 16.13 -23.75
CA GLU A 154 -22.53 16.55 -23.52
C GLU A 154 -22.76 17.99 -24.00
N LYS A 155 -21.83 18.90 -23.70
CA LYS A 155 -21.89 20.29 -24.18
C LYS A 155 -21.93 20.33 -25.70
N LYS A 156 -21.06 19.58 -26.38
CA LYS A 156 -21.04 19.52 -27.84
C LYS A 156 -22.37 18.99 -28.40
N ARG A 157 -22.93 17.94 -27.81
CA ARG A 157 -24.26 17.41 -28.22
C ARG A 157 -25.36 18.46 -28.05
N LEU A 158 -25.37 19.19 -26.94
CA LEU A 158 -26.34 20.25 -26.69
C LEU A 158 -26.18 21.43 -27.65
N GLU A 159 -24.95 21.78 -28.03
CA GLU A 159 -24.68 22.80 -29.04
C GLU A 159 -25.23 22.37 -30.41
N GLU A 160 -25.00 21.12 -30.83
CA GLU A 160 -25.54 20.57 -32.07
C GLU A 160 -27.09 20.53 -32.06
N GLU A 161 -27.71 20.11 -30.96
CA GLU A 161 -29.17 20.13 -30.81
C GLU A 161 -29.74 21.54 -30.87
N ARG A 162 -29.06 22.51 -30.24
CA ARG A 162 -29.46 23.91 -30.28
C ARG A 162 -29.40 24.45 -31.71
N GLU A 163 -28.36 24.14 -32.47
CA GLU A 163 -28.24 24.55 -33.88
C GLU A 163 -29.37 23.96 -34.73
N ARG A 164 -29.66 22.65 -34.57
CA ARG A 164 -30.79 22.00 -35.27
C ARG A 164 -32.13 22.67 -34.96
N LEU A 165 -32.38 22.97 -33.69
CA LEU A 165 -33.62 23.66 -33.29
C LEU A 165 -33.71 25.08 -33.86
N ILE A 166 -32.58 25.78 -34.00
CA ILE A 166 -32.55 27.10 -34.65
C ILE A 166 -32.91 26.95 -36.14
N GLU A 167 -32.34 25.97 -36.84
CA GLU A 167 -32.66 25.71 -38.24
C GLU A 167 -34.13 25.35 -38.44
N GLU A 168 -34.68 24.46 -37.61
CA GLU A 168 -36.10 24.10 -37.63
C GLU A 168 -37.00 25.31 -37.38
N ARG A 169 -36.65 26.17 -36.41
CA ARG A 169 -37.38 27.40 -36.14
C ARG A 169 -37.36 28.34 -37.35
N MET A 170 -36.23 28.47 -38.04
CA MET A 170 -36.13 29.32 -39.24
C MET A 170 -37.00 28.77 -40.37
N LYS A 171 -36.96 27.46 -40.64
CA LYS A 171 -37.84 26.80 -41.63
C LYS A 171 -39.32 27.04 -41.33
N LEU A 172 -39.73 26.85 -40.07
CA LEU A 172 -41.12 27.10 -39.66
C LEU A 172 -41.54 28.57 -39.81
N LEU A 173 -40.61 29.52 -39.59
CA LEU A 173 -40.89 30.94 -39.83
C LEU A 173 -41.07 31.25 -41.32
N GLU A 174 -40.25 30.64 -42.18
CA GLU A 174 -40.37 30.76 -43.64
C GLU A 174 -41.69 30.18 -44.14
N GLU A 175 -42.03 28.95 -43.74
CA GLU A 175 -43.30 28.30 -44.05
C GLU A 175 -44.49 29.15 -43.57
N LYS A 176 -44.42 29.69 -42.35
CA LYS A 176 -45.45 30.59 -41.81
C LYS A 176 -45.60 31.86 -42.65
N SER A 177 -44.51 32.45 -43.14
CA SER A 177 -44.59 33.61 -44.02
C SER A 177 -45.22 33.28 -45.38
N GLN A 178 -44.86 32.14 -45.98
CA GLN A 178 -45.45 31.69 -47.24
C GLN A 178 -46.96 31.45 -47.10
N LEU A 179 -47.39 30.78 -46.03
CA LEU A 179 -48.82 30.57 -45.74
C LEU A 179 -49.56 31.90 -45.51
N ALA A 180 -48.91 32.90 -44.89
CA ALA A 180 -49.50 34.22 -44.72
C ALA A 180 -49.68 34.92 -46.08
N GLU A 181 -48.69 34.86 -46.97
CA GLU A 181 -48.78 35.40 -48.33
C GLU A 181 -49.88 34.73 -49.14
N GLU A 182 -49.92 33.39 -49.15
CA GLU A 182 -50.96 32.61 -49.83
C GLU A 182 -52.35 32.97 -49.31
N ARG A 183 -52.51 33.10 -47.99
CA ARG A 183 -53.76 33.51 -47.38
C ARG A 183 -54.19 34.90 -47.87
N THR A 184 -53.29 35.88 -47.88
CA THR A 184 -53.62 37.23 -48.36
C THR A 184 -54.00 37.25 -49.84
N ARG A 185 -53.33 36.43 -50.65
CA ARG A 185 -53.66 36.24 -52.07
C ARG A 185 -55.05 35.64 -52.26
N LEU A 186 -55.35 34.54 -51.55
CA LEU A 186 -56.67 33.90 -51.62
C LEU A 186 -57.78 34.82 -51.11
N GLU A 187 -57.55 35.59 -50.04
CA GLU A 187 -58.49 36.60 -49.56
C GLU A 187 -58.76 37.68 -50.62
N ALA A 188 -57.72 38.13 -51.34
CA ALA A 188 -57.86 39.06 -52.46
C ALA A 188 -58.64 38.44 -53.64
N GLU A 189 -58.34 37.20 -54.02
CA GLU A 189 -59.06 36.46 -55.09
C GLU A 189 -60.55 36.29 -54.74
N ILE A 190 -60.87 35.90 -53.50
CA ILE A 190 -62.25 35.81 -53.01
C ILE A 190 -62.94 37.16 -53.09
N LYS A 191 -62.27 38.26 -52.71
CA LYS A 191 -62.84 39.61 -52.79
C LYS A 191 -63.17 40.01 -54.23
N VAL A 192 -62.29 39.69 -55.18
CA VAL A 192 -62.53 39.92 -56.62
C VAL A 192 -63.71 39.11 -57.14
N LEU A 193 -63.78 37.81 -56.81
CA LEU A 193 -64.90 36.95 -57.21
C LEU A 193 -66.24 37.41 -56.64
N LYS A 194 -66.26 37.82 -55.36
CA LYS A 194 -67.44 38.41 -54.72
C LYS A 194 -67.88 39.68 -55.43
N ASN A 195 -66.95 40.59 -55.73
CA ASN A 195 -67.27 41.81 -56.46
C ASN A 195 -67.81 41.48 -57.87
N ARG A 196 -67.17 40.57 -58.62
CA ARG A 196 -67.63 40.17 -59.96
C ARG A 196 -69.02 39.53 -59.94
N SER A 197 -69.30 38.67 -58.95
CA SER A 197 -70.63 38.04 -58.76
C SER A 197 -71.69 39.07 -58.35
N PHE A 198 -71.31 40.06 -57.53
CA PHE A 198 -72.19 41.17 -57.15
C PHE A 198 -72.56 42.04 -58.36
N TRP A 199 -71.58 42.48 -59.16
CA TRP A 199 -71.83 43.31 -60.35
C TRP A 199 -72.58 42.56 -61.46
N SER A 200 -72.30 41.27 -61.68
CA SER A 200 -73.06 40.46 -62.64
C SER A 200 -74.52 40.24 -62.23
N ARG A 201 -74.84 40.20 -60.93
CA ARG A 201 -76.24 40.16 -60.45
C ARG A 201 -76.94 41.52 -60.52
N LEU A 202 -76.20 42.62 -60.37
CA LEU A 202 -76.77 43.98 -60.38
C LEU A 202 -76.97 44.55 -61.79
N PHE A 203 -76.16 44.14 -62.77
CA PHE A 203 -76.17 44.73 -64.12
C PHE A 203 -76.28 43.70 -65.26
N GLY A 204 -76.41 42.40 -64.96
CA GLY A 204 -76.45 41.31 -65.94
C GLY A 204 -77.82 40.67 -66.17
N GLY A 205 -78.91 41.43 -65.96
CA GLY A 205 -80.28 41.04 -66.34
C GLY A 205 -80.72 41.74 -67.61
#